data_AF-A0A517P3S2-F1
#
_entry.id   AF-A0A517P3S2-F1
#
_cell.length_a   1.000
_cell.length_b   1.000
_cell.length_c   1.000
_cell.angle_alpha   90.00
_cell.angle_beta   90.00
_cell.angle_gamma   90.00
#
_symmetry.space_group_name_H-M   'P 1'
#
loop_
_entity.id
_entity.type
_entity.pdbx_description
1 polymer ?
#
loop_
_entity_poly.entity_id
_entity_poly.type
_entity_poly.pdbx_seq_one_letter_code
_entity_poly.pdbx_strand_id
1 'polypeptide(L)'
;MPYRCDFEADEPPENPDRVIDGEPFLYHPTAGPDGPGRTAARFEPGALPRERPGEAGRLLDWLRSIGVRAVRVSFDGGNDEGFGRFEAALTSGGELSREELADRGAGDGTGAAIRAERTREGDLWGPAEYVTEALWNFAEELTGLYLGHAGWGNGPFLLFGAFEADLTTGQFTDLRDVEKPAEFWSTDLPPRFPPGDRPPLPPPRRGSLATLLRRLIGRKG
;
A
#
# COMPACT_ATOMS: atom_id res chain seq x y z
N MET A 1 -1.22 18.57 9.78
CA MET A 1 0.24 18.63 10.01
C MET A 1 0.90 17.83 8.90
N PRO A 2 1.91 18.34 8.18
CA PRO A 2 2.64 17.53 7.22
C PRO A 2 3.49 16.51 8.00
N TYR A 3 3.30 15.22 7.72
CA TYR A 3 4.16 14.16 8.24
C TYR A 3 5.53 14.28 7.56
N ARG A 4 6.56 14.55 8.33
CA ARG A 4 7.96 14.50 7.90
C ARG A 4 8.59 13.33 8.61
N CYS A 5 8.83 12.23 7.88
CA CYS A 5 9.69 11.14 8.36
C CYS A 5 11.11 11.45 7.89
N ASP A 6 11.94 11.92 8.81
CA ASP A 6 13.38 11.89 8.63
C ASP A 6 13.81 10.45 8.99
N PHE A 7 14.03 9.60 7.97
CA PHE A 7 14.65 8.29 8.14
C PHE A 7 16.16 8.49 8.27
N GLU A 8 16.66 8.61 9.49
CA GLU A 8 18.07 8.37 9.76
C GLU A 8 18.22 6.85 9.91
N ALA A 9 18.76 6.21 8.87
CA ALA A 9 19.04 4.78 8.85
C ALA A 9 20.20 4.48 9.81
N ASP A 10 19.91 4.34 11.09
CA ASP A 10 20.67 3.41 11.92
C ASP A 10 20.26 2.00 11.45
N GLU A 11 21.26 1.22 11.05
CA GLU A 11 21.17 0.00 10.24
C GLU A 11 19.92 -0.86 10.53
N PRO A 12 19.08 -1.18 9.53
CA PRO A 12 17.94 -2.04 9.73
C PRO A 12 18.41 -3.43 10.17
N PRO A 13 17.69 -4.11 11.09
CA PRO A 13 18.06 -5.46 11.49
C PRO A 13 18.03 -6.38 10.27
N GLU A 14 19.19 -6.93 9.91
CA GLU A 14 19.30 -7.98 8.90
C GLU A 14 18.39 -9.14 9.31
N ASN A 15 17.62 -9.69 8.35
CA ASN A 15 17.04 -11.02 8.51
C ASN A 15 18.04 -12.03 7.89
N PRO A 16 18.95 -12.62 8.67
CA PRO A 16 20.05 -13.43 8.14
C PRO A 16 19.61 -14.72 7.45
N ASP A 17 18.34 -15.12 7.58
CA ASP A 17 17.84 -16.42 7.11
C ASP A 17 17.21 -16.40 5.70
N ARG A 18 17.13 -15.24 5.02
CA ARG A 18 16.66 -15.17 3.63
C ARG A 18 17.57 -14.27 2.80
N VAL A 19 18.48 -14.90 2.05
CA VAL A 19 19.19 -14.25 0.93
C VAL A 19 18.39 -14.54 -0.33
N ILE A 20 17.98 -13.50 -1.05
CA ILE A 20 17.36 -13.65 -2.39
C ILE A 20 18.38 -13.11 -3.39
N ASP A 21 18.86 -13.98 -4.28
CA ASP A 21 19.77 -13.65 -5.38
C ASP A 21 21.10 -12.98 -4.97
N GLY A 22 21.59 -13.26 -3.76
CA GLY A 22 22.88 -12.75 -3.27
C GLY A 22 22.84 -11.37 -2.63
N GLU A 23 21.68 -10.71 -2.61
CA GLU A 23 21.46 -9.43 -1.93
C GLU A 23 20.77 -9.64 -0.57
N PRO A 24 21.10 -8.84 0.47
CA PRO A 24 20.41 -8.88 1.75
C PRO A 24 18.94 -8.50 1.55
N PHE A 25 18.05 -9.48 1.70
CA PHE A 25 16.62 -9.28 1.59
C PHE A 25 16.07 -8.85 2.95
N LEU A 26 15.58 -7.61 3.04
CA LEU A 26 14.83 -7.18 4.20
C LEU A 26 13.41 -7.73 4.07
N TYR A 27 13.18 -8.94 4.56
CA TYR A 27 11.89 -9.20 5.18
C TYR A 27 11.73 -8.11 6.22
N HIS A 28 10.60 -7.42 6.23
CA HIS A 28 10.32 -6.42 7.24
C HIS A 28 9.64 -7.16 8.40
N PRO A 29 10.38 -7.79 9.33
CA PRO A 29 9.73 -8.36 10.49
C PRO A 29 9.01 -7.21 11.19
N THR A 30 7.74 -7.45 11.51
CA THR A 30 7.03 -6.77 12.57
C THR A 30 7.99 -6.56 13.75
N ALA A 31 8.59 -5.37 13.84
CA ALA A 31 9.56 -5.10 14.89
C ALA A 31 8.86 -5.29 16.24
N GLY A 32 9.56 -5.94 17.17
CA GLY A 32 9.24 -5.84 18.58
C GLY A 32 9.11 -4.37 19.01
N PRO A 33 8.68 -4.10 20.26
CA PRO A 33 8.24 -2.79 20.68
C PRO A 33 9.21 -1.62 20.43
N ASP A 34 10.51 -1.84 20.17
CA ASP A 34 11.52 -0.78 20.12
C ASP A 34 12.36 -0.71 18.82
N GLY A 35 11.96 -1.34 17.71
CA GLY A 35 12.72 -1.31 16.44
C GLY A 35 12.15 -0.38 15.34
N PRO A 36 12.99 0.09 14.39
CA PRO A 36 12.53 0.76 13.16
C PRO A 36 11.78 -0.25 12.27
N GLY A 37 10.63 0.15 11.72
CA GLY A 37 9.76 -0.75 10.95
C GLY A 37 8.57 -1.32 11.74
N ARG A 38 7.77 -0.46 12.37
CA ARG A 38 6.49 -0.89 12.94
C ARG A 38 5.45 -1.00 11.83
N THR A 39 5.04 -2.21 11.49
CA THR A 39 3.79 -2.40 10.76
C THR A 39 2.63 -2.04 11.69
N ALA A 40 1.56 -1.46 11.16
CA ALA A 40 0.37 -1.20 11.95
C ALA A 40 -0.25 -2.53 12.42
N ALA A 41 -0.50 -2.67 13.72
CA ALA A 41 -1.28 -3.80 14.24
C ALA A 41 -2.77 -3.67 13.90
N ARG A 42 -3.22 -2.44 13.63
CA ARG A 42 -4.62 -2.10 13.35
C ARG A 42 -4.72 -0.89 12.42
N PHE A 43 -5.79 -0.85 11.65
CA PHE A 43 -6.33 0.33 11.00
C PHE A 43 -7.72 0.64 11.59
N GLU A 44 -8.14 1.90 11.50
CA GLU A 44 -9.55 2.24 11.72
C GLU A 44 -10.26 1.98 10.39
N PRO A 45 -11.26 1.08 10.30
CA PRO A 45 -11.90 0.78 9.02
C PRO A 45 -12.54 2.02 8.36
N GLY A 46 -12.99 2.99 9.16
CA GLY A 46 -13.49 4.28 8.67
C GLY A 46 -12.40 5.29 8.29
N ALA A 47 -11.13 4.97 8.52
CA ALA A 47 -9.97 5.80 8.17
C ALA A 47 -9.24 5.31 6.91
N LEU A 48 -9.75 4.28 6.22
CA LEU A 48 -9.25 3.93 4.90
C LEU A 48 -9.18 5.20 4.03
N PRO A 49 -8.03 5.45 3.40
CA PRO A 49 -7.64 6.77 2.94
C PRO A 49 -8.61 7.41 1.95
N ARG A 50 -8.62 8.74 2.06
CA ARG A 50 -9.53 9.67 1.39
C ARG A 50 -8.98 10.18 0.06
N GLU A 51 -7.95 9.57 -0.52
CA GLU A 51 -7.42 10.05 -1.81
C GLU A 51 -8.47 9.89 -2.92
N ARG A 52 -9.35 8.88 -2.77
CA ARG A 52 -10.65 8.80 -3.45
C ARG A 52 -11.73 8.50 -2.41
N PRO A 53 -12.29 9.53 -1.75
CA PRO A 53 -13.15 9.36 -0.57
C PRO A 53 -14.41 8.50 -0.77
N GLY A 54 -14.76 8.18 -2.03
CA GLY A 54 -15.89 7.31 -2.37
C GLY A 54 -15.51 5.86 -2.66
N GLU A 55 -14.43 5.61 -3.42
CA GLU A 55 -14.16 4.30 -4.02
C GLU A 55 -13.84 3.23 -2.97
N ALA A 56 -12.85 3.48 -2.11
CA ALA A 56 -12.43 2.54 -1.08
C ALA A 56 -13.52 2.33 0.00
N GLY A 57 -14.24 3.40 0.37
CA GLY A 57 -15.34 3.33 1.32
C GLY A 57 -16.51 2.52 0.78
N ARG A 58 -16.92 2.77 -0.47
CA ARG A 58 -17.97 2.02 -1.16
C ARG A 58 -17.60 0.55 -1.30
N LEU A 59 -16.36 0.25 -1.68
CA LEU A 59 -15.89 -1.12 -1.79
C LEU A 59 -15.91 -1.82 -0.42
N LEU A 60 -15.45 -1.16 0.65
CA LEU A 60 -15.52 -1.70 2.01
C LEU A 60 -16.97 -2.01 2.42
N ASP A 61 -17.89 -1.06 2.21
CA ASP A 61 -19.29 -1.23 2.55
C ASP A 61 -19.92 -2.39 1.75
N TRP A 62 -19.60 -2.49 0.47
CA TRP A 62 -20.05 -3.59 -0.37
C TRP A 62 -19.49 -4.94 0.08
N LEU A 63 -18.18 -5.05 0.31
CA LEU A 63 -17.53 -6.28 0.81
C LEU A 63 -18.20 -6.75 2.11
N ARG A 64 -18.45 -5.84 3.06
CA ARG A 64 -19.18 -6.14 4.30
C ARG A 64 -20.61 -6.60 4.02
N SER A 65 -21.31 -5.95 3.10
CA SER A 65 -22.70 -6.29 2.76
C SER A 65 -22.86 -7.71 2.20
N ILE A 66 -21.82 -8.24 1.55
CA ILE A 66 -21.80 -9.61 1.01
C ILE A 66 -21.20 -10.64 1.98
N GLY A 67 -20.92 -10.25 3.22
CA GLY A 67 -20.45 -11.15 4.28
C GLY A 67 -18.94 -11.36 4.33
N VAL A 68 -18.14 -10.51 3.67
CA VAL A 68 -16.68 -10.54 3.83
C VAL A 68 -16.30 -9.99 5.20
N ARG A 69 -15.54 -10.79 5.95
CA ARG A 69 -15.05 -10.45 7.30
C ARG A 69 -13.60 -9.99 7.29
N ALA A 70 -12.80 -10.49 6.35
CA ALA A 70 -11.40 -10.16 6.22
C ALA A 70 -10.96 -10.28 4.76
N VAL A 71 -9.84 -9.66 4.40
CA VAL A 71 -9.21 -9.81 3.09
C VAL A 71 -7.76 -10.21 3.25
N ARG A 72 -7.26 -11.04 2.35
CA ARG A 72 -5.85 -11.39 2.25
C ARG A 72 -5.19 -10.52 1.19
N VAL A 73 -4.10 -9.87 1.56
CA VAL A 73 -3.35 -8.98 0.68
C VAL A 73 -1.91 -9.47 0.66
N SER A 74 -1.37 -9.70 -0.52
CA SER A 74 0.08 -9.81 -0.70
C SER A 74 0.62 -8.45 -1.13
N PHE A 75 1.87 -8.19 -0.84
CA PHE A 75 2.49 -6.94 -1.27
C PHE A 75 3.92 -7.16 -1.69
N ASP A 76 4.34 -6.34 -2.65
CA ASP A 76 5.71 -6.22 -3.08
C ASP A 76 6.12 -4.77 -3.25
N GLY A 77 7.43 -4.54 -3.36
CA GLY A 77 7.94 -3.22 -3.70
C GLY A 77 9.44 -3.11 -3.60
N GLY A 78 9.97 -2.02 -4.13
CA GLY A 78 11.38 -1.66 -4.06
C GLY A 78 11.75 -0.66 -5.14
N ASN A 79 12.93 -0.05 -4.98
CA ASN A 79 13.42 1.08 -5.78
C ASN A 79 12.50 2.32 -5.66
N ASP A 80 11.44 2.36 -6.45
CA ASP A 80 10.54 3.50 -6.63
C ASP A 80 9.06 3.12 -6.83
N GLU A 81 8.72 1.84 -6.69
CA GLU A 81 7.35 1.35 -6.84
C GLU A 81 7.01 0.31 -5.75
N GLY A 82 5.74 0.24 -5.36
CA GLY A 82 5.22 -0.77 -4.45
C GLY A 82 3.79 -1.12 -4.84
N PHE A 83 3.45 -2.41 -4.78
CA PHE A 83 2.13 -2.90 -5.18
C PHE A 83 1.51 -3.74 -4.07
N GLY A 84 0.25 -3.46 -3.78
CA GLY A 84 -0.61 -4.26 -2.93
C GLY A 84 -1.54 -5.07 -3.82
N ARG A 85 -1.60 -6.37 -3.62
CA ARG A 85 -2.39 -7.29 -4.45
C ARG A 85 -3.48 -7.91 -3.61
N PHE A 86 -4.72 -7.79 -4.10
CA PHE A 86 -5.86 -8.46 -3.51
C PHE A 86 -5.82 -9.95 -3.86
N GLU A 87 -5.61 -10.80 -2.86
CA GLU A 87 -5.53 -12.26 -3.06
C GLU A 87 -6.90 -12.92 -2.90
N ALA A 88 -7.58 -12.64 -1.79
CA ALA A 88 -8.85 -13.28 -1.46
C ALA A 88 -9.69 -12.46 -0.48
N ALA A 89 -11.02 -12.58 -0.59
CA ALA A 89 -11.95 -12.19 0.45
C ALA A 89 -12.37 -13.39 1.29
N LEU A 90 -12.29 -13.27 2.61
CA LEU A 90 -12.65 -14.32 3.55
C LEU A 90 -14.07 -14.08 4.06
N THR A 91 -14.92 -15.08 3.92
CA THR A 91 -16.31 -15.08 4.41
C THR A 91 -16.50 -16.17 5.48
N SER A 92 -17.72 -16.39 5.96
CA SER A 92 -18.06 -17.58 6.77
C SER A 92 -18.23 -18.84 5.93
N GLY A 93 -18.51 -18.71 4.63
CA GLY A 93 -18.74 -19.82 3.70
C GLY A 93 -17.49 -20.30 2.95
N GLY A 94 -16.37 -19.61 3.10
CA GLY A 94 -15.13 -19.89 2.38
C GLY A 94 -14.45 -18.62 1.89
N GLU A 95 -13.54 -18.80 0.93
CA GLU A 95 -12.82 -17.71 0.26
C GLU A 95 -13.53 -17.35 -1.05
N LEU A 96 -13.53 -16.07 -1.39
CA LEU A 96 -13.94 -15.57 -2.70
C LEU A 96 -12.71 -15.00 -3.41
N SER A 97 -12.48 -15.45 -4.63
CA SER A 97 -11.45 -14.91 -5.53
C SER A 97 -11.80 -13.50 -5.99
N ARG A 98 -10.79 -12.80 -6.51
CA ARG A 98 -10.97 -11.49 -7.14
C ARG A 98 -11.95 -11.55 -8.31
N GLU A 99 -11.88 -12.60 -9.12
CA GLU A 99 -12.74 -12.81 -10.29
C GLU A 99 -14.21 -13.00 -9.87
N GLU A 100 -14.46 -13.83 -8.85
CA GLU A 100 -15.82 -13.99 -8.29
C GLU A 100 -16.38 -12.69 -7.72
N LEU A 101 -15.55 -11.88 -7.05
CA LEU A 101 -15.94 -10.57 -6.56
C LEU A 101 -16.24 -9.61 -7.72
N ALA A 102 -15.43 -9.59 -8.77
CA ALA A 102 -15.62 -8.74 -9.94
C ALA A 102 -16.95 -9.06 -10.65
N ASP A 103 -17.23 -10.35 -10.89
CA ASP A 103 -18.48 -10.80 -11.51
C ASP A 103 -19.69 -10.45 -10.64
N ARG A 104 -19.59 -10.66 -9.32
CA ARG A 104 -20.67 -10.33 -8.39
C ARG A 104 -20.94 -8.84 -8.32
N GLY A 105 -19.91 -8.02 -8.19
CA GLY A 105 -20.01 -6.56 -8.14
C GLY A 105 -20.46 -5.95 -9.46
N ALA A 106 -20.17 -6.60 -10.60
CA ALA A 106 -20.76 -6.24 -11.89
C ALA A 106 -22.26 -6.55 -11.92
N GLY A 107 -22.66 -7.74 -11.43
CA GLY A 107 -24.04 -8.20 -11.42
C GLY A 107 -24.98 -7.44 -10.50
N ASP A 108 -24.48 -6.91 -9.37
CA ASP A 108 -25.27 -6.16 -8.40
C ASP A 108 -25.22 -4.63 -8.57
N GLY A 109 -24.47 -4.13 -9.56
CA GLY A 109 -24.36 -2.72 -9.89
C GLY A 109 -23.28 -1.95 -9.12
N THR A 110 -22.53 -2.60 -8.23
CA THR A 110 -21.40 -1.99 -7.52
C THR A 110 -20.34 -1.44 -8.49
N GLY A 111 -20.01 -2.18 -9.54
CA GLY A 111 -19.07 -1.72 -10.57
C GLY A 111 -19.55 -0.45 -11.29
N ALA A 112 -20.86 -0.34 -11.56
CA ALA A 112 -21.44 0.86 -12.14
C ALA A 112 -21.43 2.05 -11.17
N ALA A 113 -21.65 1.80 -9.87
CA ALA A 113 -21.58 2.82 -8.84
C ALA A 113 -20.15 3.35 -8.64
N ILE A 114 -19.15 2.45 -8.62
CA ILE A 114 -17.72 2.83 -8.58
C ILE A 114 -17.35 3.67 -9.81
N ARG A 115 -17.78 3.23 -11.00
CA ARG A 115 -17.57 3.99 -12.24
C ARG A 115 -18.11 5.41 -12.14
N ALA A 116 -19.32 5.59 -11.60
CA ALA A 116 -19.97 6.90 -11.50
C ALA A 116 -19.20 7.89 -10.60
N GLU A 117 -18.34 7.40 -9.71
CA GLU A 117 -17.49 8.24 -8.85
C GLU A 117 -16.17 8.64 -9.52
N ARG A 118 -15.78 7.96 -10.61
CA ARG A 118 -14.58 8.28 -11.36
C ARG A 118 -14.89 9.39 -12.37
N THR A 119 -14.13 10.48 -12.28
CA THR A 119 -14.25 11.65 -13.17
C THR A 119 -13.45 11.53 -14.47
N ARG A 120 -12.81 10.38 -14.73
CA ARG A 120 -12.05 10.17 -15.97
C ARG A 120 -13.00 9.96 -17.16
N GLU A 121 -13.17 11.01 -17.95
CA GLU A 121 -13.72 10.90 -19.30
C GLU A 121 -12.83 9.98 -20.14
N GLY A 122 -13.44 8.97 -20.78
CA GLY A 122 -12.79 8.14 -21.78
C GLY A 122 -12.49 6.69 -21.37
N ASP A 123 -12.69 6.29 -20.11
CA ASP A 123 -12.50 4.88 -19.72
C ASP A 123 -13.65 4.02 -20.27
N LEU A 124 -13.29 3.09 -21.17
CA LEU A 124 -14.19 2.11 -21.81
C LEU A 124 -14.32 0.80 -21.01
N TRP A 125 -13.90 0.81 -19.75
CA TRP A 125 -13.96 -0.37 -18.89
C TRP A 125 -15.39 -0.79 -18.58
N GLY A 126 -15.61 -2.11 -18.52
CA GLY A 126 -16.87 -2.69 -18.10
C GLY A 126 -17.02 -2.65 -16.57
N PRO A 127 -18.22 -2.95 -16.04
CA PRO A 127 -18.47 -2.92 -14.61
C PRO A 127 -17.55 -3.85 -13.80
N ALA A 128 -17.21 -5.04 -14.34
CA ALA A 128 -16.33 -5.99 -13.66
C ALA A 128 -14.91 -5.43 -13.53
N GLU A 129 -14.40 -4.79 -14.59
CA GLU A 129 -13.07 -4.16 -14.59
C GLU A 129 -12.98 -3.04 -13.55
N TYR A 130 -14.04 -2.25 -13.36
CA TYR A 130 -14.08 -1.23 -12.30
C TYR A 130 -14.02 -1.84 -10.90
N VAL A 131 -14.62 -3.02 -10.68
CA VAL A 131 -14.52 -3.73 -9.39
C VAL A 131 -13.11 -4.28 -9.20
N THR A 132 -12.53 -4.92 -10.22
CA THR A 132 -11.15 -5.44 -10.19
C THR A 132 -10.14 -4.34 -9.84
N GLU A 133 -10.26 -3.20 -10.52
CA GLU A 133 -9.43 -2.03 -10.27
C GLU A 133 -9.67 -1.45 -8.86
N ALA A 134 -10.92 -1.40 -8.37
CA ALA A 134 -11.19 -0.94 -7.02
C ALA A 134 -10.57 -1.87 -5.96
N LEU A 135 -10.60 -3.19 -6.19
CA LEU A 135 -9.93 -4.18 -5.34
C LEU A 135 -8.42 -3.98 -5.33
N TRP A 136 -7.81 -3.64 -6.47
CA TRP A 136 -6.40 -3.29 -6.56
C TRP A 136 -6.06 -2.07 -5.71
N ASN A 137 -6.75 -0.94 -5.94
CA ASN A 137 -6.52 0.29 -5.18
C ASN A 137 -6.77 0.08 -3.68
N PHE A 138 -7.77 -0.73 -3.32
CA PHE A 138 -8.05 -1.07 -1.92
C PHE A 138 -6.92 -1.87 -1.27
N ALA A 139 -6.33 -2.82 -1.99
CA ALA A 139 -5.18 -3.59 -1.50
C ALA A 139 -3.92 -2.72 -1.34
N GLU A 140 -3.69 -1.78 -2.27
CA GLU A 140 -2.63 -0.78 -2.16
C GLU A 140 -2.81 0.08 -0.90
N GLU A 141 -4.01 0.58 -0.64
CA GLU A 141 -4.28 1.43 0.52
C GLU A 141 -4.16 0.66 1.84
N LEU A 142 -4.62 -0.60 1.89
CA LEU A 142 -4.39 -1.46 3.04
C LEU A 142 -2.90 -1.73 3.27
N THR A 143 -2.14 -1.92 2.20
CA THR A 143 -0.68 -2.14 2.27
C THR A 143 0.01 -0.88 2.78
N GLY A 144 -0.37 0.29 2.28
CA GLY A 144 0.09 1.58 2.78
C GLY A 144 -0.18 1.74 4.29
N LEU A 145 -1.40 1.45 4.74
CA LEU A 145 -1.74 1.48 6.17
C LEU A 145 -0.93 0.48 6.99
N TYR A 146 -0.78 -0.75 6.48
CA TYR A 146 -0.03 -1.82 7.14
C TYR A 146 1.45 -1.46 7.30
N LEU A 147 2.08 -0.91 6.26
CA LEU A 147 3.51 -0.53 6.26
C LEU A 147 3.78 0.88 6.79
N GLY A 148 2.74 1.67 7.08
CA GLY A 148 2.85 3.00 7.68
C GLY A 148 2.97 4.18 6.72
N HIS A 149 2.55 4.03 5.45
CA HIS A 149 2.55 4.97 4.30
C HIS A 149 3.91 5.60 3.94
N ALA A 150 4.70 6.01 4.92
CA ALA A 150 6.04 6.54 4.77
C ALA A 150 7.01 5.39 4.45
N GLY A 151 7.39 5.27 3.19
CA GLY A 151 8.49 4.39 2.76
C GLY A 151 8.08 3.19 1.89
N TRP A 152 6.78 2.89 1.77
CA TRP A 152 6.32 1.91 0.79
C TRP A 152 6.61 2.42 -0.63
N GLY A 153 7.28 1.60 -1.43
CA GLY A 153 7.66 1.90 -2.80
C GLY A 153 8.68 3.03 -2.99
N ASN A 154 9.39 3.50 -1.96
CA ASN A 154 10.33 4.63 -2.10
C ASN A 154 11.73 4.34 -1.50
N GLY A 155 12.02 3.08 -1.20
CA GLY A 155 13.25 2.64 -0.56
C GLY A 155 14.13 1.76 -1.47
N PRO A 156 15.44 1.68 -1.21
CA PRO A 156 16.38 0.85 -1.97
C PRO A 156 16.20 -0.66 -1.72
N PHE A 157 15.22 -1.05 -0.91
CA PHE A 157 15.03 -2.41 -0.43
C PHE A 157 13.88 -3.09 -1.14
N LEU A 158 14.05 -4.38 -1.43
CA LEU A 158 12.97 -5.23 -1.90
C LEU A 158 12.13 -5.68 -0.71
N LEU A 159 10.85 -5.38 -0.76
CA LEU A 159 9.85 -5.78 0.21
C LEU A 159 8.96 -6.86 -0.42
N PHE A 160 8.69 -7.91 0.34
CA PHE A 160 7.64 -8.88 0.04
C PHE A 160 7.00 -9.33 1.34
N GLY A 161 5.68 -9.47 1.32
CA GLY A 161 4.96 -10.12 2.40
C GLY A 161 3.49 -10.30 2.07
N ALA A 162 2.75 -10.76 3.06
CA ALA A 162 1.31 -10.81 3.00
C ALA A 162 0.72 -10.60 4.38
N PHE A 163 -0.52 -10.12 4.43
CA PHE A 163 -1.27 -9.95 5.66
C PHE A 163 -2.75 -10.21 5.42
N GLU A 164 -3.47 -10.51 6.50
CA GLU A 164 -4.93 -10.47 6.53
C GLU A 164 -5.39 -9.19 7.24
N ALA A 165 -6.32 -8.48 6.61
CA ALA A 165 -6.99 -7.32 7.18
C ALA A 165 -8.42 -7.69 7.60
N ASP A 166 -8.69 -7.73 8.90
CA ASP A 166 -10.04 -7.91 9.44
C ASP A 166 -10.85 -6.62 9.21
N LEU A 167 -11.85 -6.71 8.34
CA LEU A 167 -12.69 -5.57 7.96
C LEU A 167 -13.71 -5.21 9.05
N THR A 168 -13.88 -6.03 10.07
CA THR A 168 -14.77 -5.78 11.21
C THR A 168 -14.04 -5.04 12.32
N THR A 169 -12.89 -5.58 12.73
CA THR A 169 -12.11 -5.06 13.87
C THR A 169 -11.04 -4.05 13.46
N GLY A 170 -10.71 -4.00 12.16
CA GLY A 170 -9.58 -3.23 11.67
C GLY A 170 -8.23 -3.85 12.02
N GLN A 171 -8.18 -5.10 12.48
CA GLN A 171 -6.93 -5.74 12.85
C GLN A 171 -6.16 -6.24 11.62
N PHE A 172 -4.84 -6.05 11.61
CA PHE A 172 -3.95 -6.70 10.67
C PHE A 172 -3.32 -7.95 11.30
N THR A 173 -3.19 -9.01 10.50
CA THR A 173 -2.49 -10.26 10.87
C THR A 173 -1.42 -10.55 9.83
N ASP A 174 -0.16 -10.52 10.24
CA ASP A 174 1.00 -10.83 9.40
C ASP A 174 1.02 -12.33 9.02
N LEU A 175 1.09 -12.62 7.72
CA LEU A 175 1.17 -13.99 7.21
C LEU A 175 2.62 -14.34 6.90
N ARG A 176 3.34 -14.82 7.92
CA ARG A 176 4.80 -15.03 7.87
C ARG A 176 5.25 -16.20 7.00
N ASP A 177 4.35 -17.14 6.76
CA ASP A 177 4.64 -18.39 6.05
C ASP A 177 4.31 -18.32 4.55
N VAL A 178 4.11 -17.12 3.99
CA VAL A 178 3.86 -16.98 2.56
C VAL A 178 5.15 -17.15 1.76
N GLU A 179 5.13 -18.09 0.83
CA GLU A 179 6.19 -18.27 -0.16
C GLU A 179 6.13 -17.14 -1.19
N LYS A 180 7.30 -16.62 -1.55
CA LYS A 180 7.43 -15.67 -2.64
C LYS A 180 6.96 -16.34 -3.95
N PRO A 181 5.98 -15.78 -4.68
CA PRO A 181 5.59 -16.31 -5.98
C PRO A 181 6.79 -16.39 -6.93
N ALA A 182 6.87 -17.44 -7.75
CA ALA A 182 7.94 -17.55 -8.75
C ALA A 182 7.92 -16.39 -9.77
N GLU A 183 6.76 -15.78 -9.97
CA GLU A 183 6.50 -14.67 -10.90
C GLU A 183 6.74 -13.29 -10.27
N PHE A 184 7.30 -13.24 -9.06
CA PHE A 184 7.74 -11.97 -8.49
C PHE A 184 8.71 -11.32 -9.47
N TRP A 185 8.42 -10.08 -9.87
CA TRP A 185 9.21 -9.33 -10.84
C TRP A 185 10.68 -9.58 -10.58
N SER A 186 11.33 -10.33 -11.48
CA SER A 186 12.72 -10.69 -11.26
C SER A 186 13.51 -9.39 -11.25
N THR A 187 14.46 -9.35 -10.34
CA THR A 187 15.51 -8.33 -10.23
C THR A 187 16.43 -8.30 -11.45
N ASP A 188 16.14 -9.09 -12.50
CA ASP A 188 16.86 -9.01 -13.79
C ASP A 188 16.57 -7.71 -14.55
N LEU A 189 15.68 -6.85 -14.04
CA LEU A 189 15.72 -5.45 -14.44
C LEU A 189 17.04 -4.86 -13.92
N PRO A 190 17.97 -4.45 -14.81
CA PRO A 190 19.20 -3.83 -14.36
C PRO A 190 18.84 -2.65 -13.46
N PRO A 191 19.60 -2.39 -12.38
CA PRO A 191 19.31 -1.26 -11.51
C PRO A 191 19.12 -0.02 -12.38
N ARG A 192 17.99 0.69 -12.22
CA ARG A 192 17.66 1.90 -13.02
C ARG A 192 18.80 2.93 -12.98
N PHE A 193 19.70 2.83 -12.01
CA PHE A 193 20.96 3.56 -11.94
C PHE A 193 22.12 2.60 -11.61
N PRO A 194 23.14 2.46 -12.47
CA PRO A 194 24.35 1.74 -12.10
C PRO A 194 25.01 2.40 -10.87
N PRO A 195 25.77 1.64 -10.06
CA PRO A 195 26.52 2.20 -8.93
C PRO A 195 27.45 3.33 -9.43
N GLY A 196 27.12 4.58 -9.11
CA GLY A 196 27.87 5.77 -9.54
C GLY A 196 27.08 6.82 -10.33
N ASP A 197 25.92 6.46 -10.91
CA ASP A 197 25.10 7.36 -11.75
C ASP A 197 23.84 7.87 -11.06
N ARG A 198 23.82 7.89 -9.71
CA ARG A 198 22.73 8.57 -9.00
C ARG A 198 22.79 10.05 -9.38
N PRO A 199 21.74 10.63 -10.01
CA PRO A 199 21.71 12.05 -10.26
C PRO A 199 21.90 12.78 -8.93
N PRO A 200 22.73 13.84 -8.86
CA PRO A 200 22.90 14.59 -7.64
C PRO A 200 21.53 15.04 -7.16
N LEU A 201 21.27 14.90 -5.85
CA LEU A 201 20.03 15.39 -5.25
C LEU A 201 19.82 16.84 -5.71
N PRO A 202 18.62 17.20 -6.18
CA PRO A 202 18.35 18.56 -6.60
C PRO A 202 18.75 19.49 -5.45
N PRO A 203 19.47 20.60 -5.73
CA PRO A 203 19.89 21.51 -4.67
C PRO A 203 18.66 21.94 -3.88
N PRO A 204 18.76 22.05 -2.55
CA PRO A 204 17.63 22.44 -1.72
C PRO A 204 17.01 23.69 -2.32
N ARG A 205 15.71 23.63 -2.66
CA ARG A 205 15.01 24.78 -3.23
C ARG A 205 15.23 25.94 -2.28
N ARG A 206 15.92 26.98 -2.76
CA ARG A 206 16.13 28.25 -2.02
C ARG A 206 14.81 29.03 -1.95
N GLY A 207 13.78 28.40 -1.40
CA GLY A 207 12.56 28.97 -0.88
C GLY A 207 12.64 29.08 0.65
N SER A 208 13.82 29.41 1.17
CA SER A 208 14.03 30.30 2.31
C SER A 208 12.98 30.20 3.43
N LEU A 209 13.31 29.41 4.46
CA LEU A 209 12.78 29.56 5.82
C LEU A 209 12.77 31.04 6.27
N ALA A 210 13.70 31.87 5.76
CA ALA A 210 13.73 33.32 5.99
C ALA A 210 12.58 34.10 5.31
N THR A 211 11.96 33.57 4.26
CA THR A 211 10.77 34.15 3.60
C THR A 211 9.50 33.79 4.38
N LEU A 212 9.45 32.58 4.96
CA LEU A 212 8.36 32.17 5.85
C LEU A 212 8.40 32.95 7.18
N LEU A 213 9.60 33.15 7.75
CA LEU A 213 9.79 33.92 8.99
C LEU A 213 9.48 35.41 8.83
N ARG A 214 9.77 36.02 7.68
CA ARG A 214 9.38 37.43 7.40
C ARG A 214 7.87 37.63 7.29
N ARG A 215 7.11 36.61 6.87
CA ARG A 215 5.62 36.69 6.84
C ARG A 215 4.98 36.52 8.22
N LEU A 216 5.63 35.82 9.14
CA LEU A 216 5.11 35.60 10.50
C LEU A 216 5.35 36.79 11.44
N ILE A 217 6.40 37.58 11.21
CA ILE A 217 6.77 38.71 12.09
C ILE A 217 6.10 40.04 11.66
N GLY A 218 5.58 40.14 10.43
CA GLY A 218 5.00 41.38 9.87
C GLY A 218 3.51 41.66 10.13
N ARG A 219 2.79 40.83 10.89
CA ARG A 219 1.35 41.04 11.22
C ARG A 219 1.16 41.42 12.70
N LYS A 220 1.69 42.57 13.11
CA LYS A 220 1.17 43.35 14.24
C LYS A 220 1.30 44.83 13.88
N GLY A 221 0.18 45.40 13.48
CA GLY A 221 -0.02 46.79 13.06
C GLY A 221 -1.46 46.92 12.61
#